data_AF-X6JEQ0-F1
#
_entry.id   AF-X6JEQ0-F1
#
_cell.length_a   1.000
_cell.length_b   1.000
_cell.length_c   1.000
_cell.angle_alpha   90.00
_cell.angle_beta   90.00
_cell.angle_gamma   90.00
#
_symmetry.space_group_name_H-M   'P 1'
#
loop_
_entity.id
_entity.type
_entity.pdbx_description
1 polymer ?
#
loop_
_entity_poly.entity_id
_entity_poly.type
_entity_poly.pdbx_seq_one_letter_code
_entity_poly.pdbx_strand_id
1 'polypeptide(L)'
;MVEGLSVPEQLHQLAVQFKDAATAVDSTVSGAWFGKTVAVYDGDQNVLNAVYLERSHDVFAKAPPPVPSEVATFEATFHAEWRKLQEMEPVLSAAERRYNEQSAKLERPVMPEKTEAEIAAFRQMTLAEISAMPLDSTAHREHEKAMAAYKKADASISRKSGFRKIERAYLHQLDLTCDAATRLLRCPAQTFGDLAAKARVHQVWGYANSEDIEYVMADISRIAGKALNRV
;
A
#
# COMPACT_ATOMS: atom_id res chain seq x y z
N MET A 1 12.91 15.28 -36.42
CA MET A 1 13.79 16.43 -36.10
C MET A 1 12.90 17.52 -35.55
N VAL A 2 12.88 17.69 -34.22
CA VAL A 2 12.24 18.85 -33.58
C VAL A 2 13.39 19.66 -33.00
N GLU A 3 13.98 20.50 -33.86
CA GLU A 3 14.96 21.50 -33.43
C GLU A 3 14.19 22.64 -32.75
N GLY A 4 14.62 23.02 -31.53
CA GLY A 4 14.21 24.31 -30.92
C GLY A 4 13.49 24.28 -29.57
N LEU A 5 13.38 23.14 -28.86
CA LEU A 5 12.82 23.13 -27.50
C LEU A 5 13.94 23.16 -26.45
N SER A 6 13.78 24.00 -25.43
CA SER A 6 14.70 24.03 -24.29
C SER A 6 14.61 22.72 -23.49
N VAL A 7 15.69 22.31 -22.81
CA VAL A 7 15.73 21.07 -22.01
C VAL A 7 14.52 20.90 -21.05
N PRO A 8 14.03 21.97 -20.38
CA PRO A 8 12.80 21.89 -19.58
C PRO A 8 11.53 21.58 -20.39
N GLU A 9 11.40 22.11 -21.60
CA GLU A 9 10.24 21.85 -22.48
C GLU A 9 10.28 20.44 -23.07
N GLN A 10 11.48 19.91 -23.34
CA GLN A 10 11.65 18.51 -23.73
C GLN A 10 11.26 17.56 -22.61
N LEU A 11 11.62 17.87 -21.36
CA LEU A 11 11.22 17.09 -20.18
C LEU A 11 9.71 17.20 -19.91
N HIS A 12 9.10 18.37 -20.15
CA HIS A 12 7.66 18.54 -20.04
C HIS A 12 6.90 17.75 -21.12
N GLN A 13 7.36 17.78 -22.37
CA GLN A 13 6.78 16.97 -23.45
C GLN A 13 6.92 15.46 -23.17
N LEU A 14 8.06 15.02 -22.64
CA LEU A 14 8.25 13.63 -22.21
C LEU A 14 7.29 13.27 -21.07
N ALA A 15 7.10 14.12 -20.07
CA ALA A 15 6.16 13.88 -18.98
C ALA A 15 4.70 13.80 -19.47
N VAL A 16 4.32 14.64 -20.43
CA VAL A 16 3.00 14.60 -21.10
C VAL A 16 2.84 13.31 -21.91
N GLN A 17 3.85 12.92 -22.69
CA GLN A 17 3.84 11.65 -23.43
C GLN A 17 3.79 10.43 -22.50
N PHE A 18 4.45 10.49 -21.33
CA PHE A 18 4.37 9.46 -20.30
C PHE A 18 2.97 9.35 -19.70
N LYS A 19 2.33 10.49 -19.42
CA LYS A 19 0.94 10.55 -18.97
C LYS A 19 -0.01 9.97 -20.02
N ASP A 20 0.15 10.35 -21.28
CA ASP A 20 -0.70 9.90 -22.38
C ASP A 20 -0.48 8.42 -22.69
N ALA A 21 0.76 7.92 -22.63
CA ALA A 21 1.07 6.50 -22.77
C ALA A 21 0.53 5.66 -21.60
N ALA A 22 0.62 6.17 -20.36
CA ALA A 22 0.00 5.53 -19.21
C ALA A 22 -1.53 5.48 -19.33
N THR A 23 -2.14 6.54 -19.87
CA THR A 23 -3.60 6.62 -20.10
C THR A 23 -4.05 5.77 -21.29
N ALA A 24 -3.20 5.59 -22.32
CA ALA A 24 -3.48 4.68 -23.43
C ALA A 24 -3.35 3.20 -23.02
N VAL A 25 -2.41 2.88 -22.12
CA VAL A 25 -2.36 1.56 -21.48
C VAL A 25 -3.59 1.34 -20.60
N ASP A 26 -4.08 2.36 -19.90
CA ASP A 26 -5.32 2.33 -19.11
C ASP A 26 -6.57 1.98 -19.95
N SER A 27 -6.73 2.57 -21.14
CA SER A 27 -7.87 2.25 -22.03
C SER A 27 -7.79 0.86 -22.68
N THR A 28 -6.58 0.33 -22.87
CA THR A 28 -6.37 -0.99 -23.49
C THR A 28 -6.41 -2.13 -22.46
N VAL A 29 -5.96 -1.88 -21.22
CA VAL A 29 -5.89 -2.88 -20.15
C VAL A 29 -7.21 -2.95 -19.36
N SER A 30 -7.96 -1.85 -19.25
CA SER A 30 -9.30 -1.86 -18.64
C SER A 30 -10.30 -2.71 -19.44
N GLY A 31 -10.14 -2.79 -20.78
CA GLY A 31 -10.95 -3.67 -21.64
C GLY A 31 -10.55 -5.16 -21.62
N ALA A 32 -9.36 -5.50 -21.13
CA ALA A 32 -8.86 -6.88 -21.12
C ALA A 32 -9.18 -7.65 -19.83
N TRP A 33 -9.49 -6.95 -18.73
CA TRP A 33 -9.83 -7.57 -17.43
C TRP A 33 -11.33 -7.70 -17.18
N PHE A 34 -12.15 -6.88 -17.85
CA PHE A 34 -13.61 -7.04 -17.87
C PHE A 34 -14.03 -7.44 -19.28
N GLY A 35 -14.46 -8.69 -19.46
CA GLY A 35 -15.03 -9.17 -20.71
C GLY A 35 -16.26 -8.37 -21.11
N LYS A 36 -16.05 -7.28 -21.86
CA LYS A 36 -17.05 -6.59 -22.68
C LYS A 36 -16.33 -5.60 -23.58
N THR A 37 -16.40 -5.86 -24.88
CA THR A 37 -16.12 -4.89 -25.94
C THR A 37 -16.93 -3.61 -25.67
N VAL A 38 -16.25 -2.52 -25.34
CA VAL A 38 -16.83 -1.19 -25.42
C VAL A 38 -16.36 -0.59 -26.74
N ALA A 39 -17.26 -0.59 -27.73
CA ALA A 39 -17.12 0.29 -28.88
C ALA A 39 -17.27 1.72 -28.36
N VAL A 40 -16.20 2.50 -28.41
CA VAL A 40 -16.26 3.95 -28.21
C VAL A 40 -16.75 4.55 -29.54
N TYR A 41 -18.02 4.92 -29.58
CA TYR A 41 -18.57 5.78 -30.63
C TYR A 41 -18.39 7.23 -30.18
N ASP A 42 -17.61 8.00 -30.95
CA ASP A 42 -17.71 9.45 -30.94
C ASP A 42 -18.78 9.87 -31.94
N GLY A 43 -19.57 10.88 -31.56
CA GLY A 43 -20.82 11.30 -32.15
C GLY A 43 -20.70 12.05 -33.47
N ASP A 44 -19.63 11.87 -34.23
CA ASP A 44 -19.51 12.38 -35.59
C ASP A 44 -18.79 11.37 -36.49
N GLN A 45 -19.45 11.05 -37.61
CA GLN A 45 -19.05 10.04 -38.59
C GLN A 45 -17.73 10.40 -39.29
N ASN A 46 -16.58 10.11 -38.68
CA ASN A 46 -15.34 9.90 -39.41
C ASN A 46 -14.46 8.85 -38.73
N VAL A 47 -14.34 7.71 -39.40
CA VAL A 47 -13.31 6.70 -39.16
C VAL A 47 -11.95 7.38 -39.33
N LEU A 48 -11.27 7.70 -38.24
CA LEU A 48 -9.83 7.97 -38.29
C LEU A 48 -9.15 6.63 -38.56
N ASN A 49 -9.05 6.34 -39.86
CA ASN A 49 -8.25 5.27 -40.42
C ASN A 49 -6.88 5.24 -39.76
N ALA A 50 -6.59 4.15 -39.06
CA ALA A 50 -5.53 3.19 -39.38
C ALA A 50 -4.35 3.69 -40.26
N VAL A 51 -3.79 4.86 -39.99
CA VAL A 51 -2.62 5.39 -40.71
C VAL A 51 -1.65 6.01 -39.70
N TYR A 52 -1.14 5.20 -38.78
CA TYR A 52 0.12 5.52 -38.06
C TYR A 52 0.83 4.27 -37.51
N LEU A 53 0.73 3.12 -38.21
CA LEU A 53 1.40 1.88 -37.80
C LEU A 53 2.23 1.17 -38.87
N GLU A 54 2.38 1.72 -40.09
CA GLU A 54 3.11 1.02 -41.17
C GLU A 54 4.48 1.62 -41.56
N ARG A 55 5.02 2.59 -40.82
CA ARG A 55 6.35 3.19 -41.14
C ARG A 55 7.45 3.03 -40.09
N SER A 56 7.25 2.22 -39.06
CA SER A 56 8.25 1.94 -38.02
C SER A 56 8.72 0.49 -37.96
N HIS A 57 8.23 -0.40 -38.83
CA HIS A 57 8.55 -1.82 -38.76
C HIS A 57 9.98 -2.19 -39.20
N ASP A 58 10.69 -1.33 -39.94
CA ASP A 58 12.02 -1.68 -40.49
C ASP A 58 13.23 -1.14 -39.69
N VAL A 59 13.02 -0.35 -38.63
CA VAL A 59 14.15 0.16 -37.80
C VAL A 59 14.37 -0.65 -36.52
N PHE A 60 13.42 -1.52 -36.13
CA PHE A 60 13.53 -2.35 -34.92
C PHE A 60 13.91 -3.81 -35.18
N ALA A 61 14.15 -4.20 -36.43
CA ALA A 61 14.34 -5.60 -36.85
C ALA A 61 15.68 -6.25 -36.44
N LYS A 62 16.41 -5.69 -35.46
CA LYS A 62 17.59 -6.36 -34.88
C LYS A 62 17.92 -5.92 -33.46
N ALA A 63 16.90 -5.60 -32.65
CA ALA A 63 17.13 -5.52 -31.21
C ALA A 63 17.45 -6.95 -30.71
N PRO A 64 18.58 -7.18 -30.02
CA PRO A 64 18.81 -8.44 -29.33
C PRO A 64 17.62 -8.72 -28.39
N PRO A 65 17.28 -10.00 -28.13
CA PRO A 65 16.21 -10.31 -27.19
C PRO A 65 16.46 -9.53 -25.90
N PRO A 66 15.46 -8.81 -25.36
CA PRO A 66 15.64 -8.02 -24.16
C PRO A 66 16.15 -8.96 -23.08
N VAL A 67 17.35 -8.67 -22.57
CA VAL A 67 17.87 -9.37 -21.39
C VAL A 67 16.79 -9.20 -20.32
N PRO A 68 16.25 -10.28 -19.74
CA PRO A 68 15.20 -10.15 -18.75
C PRO A 68 15.74 -9.28 -17.60
N SER A 69 15.18 -8.09 -17.46
CA SER A 69 15.57 -7.19 -16.38
C SER A 69 15.10 -7.81 -15.06
N GLU A 70 15.90 -7.65 -14.02
CA GLU A 70 15.52 -8.09 -12.66
C GLU A 70 14.18 -7.46 -12.23
N VAL A 71 13.86 -6.29 -12.78
CA VAL A 71 12.58 -5.57 -12.59
C VAL A 71 11.38 -6.42 -12.97
N ALA A 72 11.42 -7.16 -14.09
CA ALA A 72 10.32 -8.04 -14.48
C ALA A 72 10.11 -9.18 -13.47
N THR A 73 11.20 -9.73 -12.91
CA THR A 73 11.14 -10.75 -11.85
C THR A 73 10.58 -10.19 -10.55
N PHE A 74 10.98 -8.98 -10.17
CA PHE A 74 10.45 -8.32 -8.97
C PHE A 74 8.98 -7.93 -9.11
N GLU A 75 8.54 -7.48 -10.29
CA GLU A 75 7.13 -7.19 -10.58
C GLU A 75 6.28 -8.46 -10.44
N ALA A 76 6.72 -9.57 -11.04
CA ALA A 76 6.03 -10.85 -10.90
C ALA A 76 5.96 -11.32 -9.44
N THR A 77 7.04 -11.13 -8.67
CA THR A 77 7.10 -11.46 -7.24
C THR A 77 6.11 -10.61 -6.44
N PHE A 78 6.07 -9.30 -6.67
CA PHE A 78 5.10 -8.41 -6.03
C PHE A 78 3.66 -8.87 -6.30
N HIS A 79 3.30 -9.13 -7.56
CA HIS A 79 1.94 -9.57 -7.88
C HIS A 79 1.59 -10.94 -7.29
N ALA A 80 2.57 -11.83 -7.13
CA ALA A 80 2.37 -13.11 -6.45
C ALA A 80 2.06 -12.91 -4.95
N GLU A 81 2.83 -12.08 -4.25
CA GLU A 81 2.60 -11.79 -2.83
C GLU A 81 1.32 -10.96 -2.60
N TRP A 82 1.05 -9.98 -3.48
CA TRP A 82 -0.17 -9.18 -3.46
C TRP A 82 -1.43 -10.05 -3.60
N ARG A 83 -1.42 -11.02 -4.51
CA ARG A 83 -2.55 -11.95 -4.67
C ARG A 83 -2.82 -12.75 -3.39
N LYS A 84 -1.76 -13.25 -2.73
CA LYS A 84 -1.90 -13.96 -1.44
C LYS A 84 -2.51 -13.04 -0.39
N LEU A 85 -2.07 -11.77 -0.31
CA LEU A 85 -2.62 -10.80 0.62
C LEU A 85 -4.13 -10.57 0.39
N GLN A 86 -4.53 -10.39 -0.88
CA GLN A 86 -5.94 -10.22 -1.26
C GLN A 86 -6.79 -11.45 -0.92
N GLU A 87 -6.24 -12.67 -1.08
CA GLU A 87 -6.92 -13.91 -0.68
C GLU A 87 -7.14 -14.00 0.84
N MET A 88 -6.27 -13.38 1.65
CA MET A 88 -6.36 -13.39 3.12
C MET A 88 -7.36 -12.36 3.67
N GLU A 89 -7.61 -11.26 2.95
CA GLU A 89 -8.48 -10.16 3.38
C GLU A 89 -9.92 -10.58 3.75
N PRO A 90 -10.65 -11.39 2.95
CA PRO A 90 -11.99 -11.86 3.35
C PRO A 90 -11.94 -12.77 4.58
N VAL A 91 -10.88 -13.56 4.74
CA VAL A 91 -10.70 -14.47 5.89
C VAL A 91 -10.45 -13.67 7.16
N LEU A 92 -9.61 -12.62 7.08
CA LEU A 92 -9.37 -11.68 8.18
C LEU A 92 -10.67 -10.97 8.58
N SER A 93 -11.39 -10.40 7.60
CA SER A 93 -12.66 -9.70 7.81
C SER A 93 -13.70 -10.58 8.51
N ALA A 94 -13.81 -11.85 8.10
CA ALA A 94 -14.71 -12.82 8.72
C ALA A 94 -14.28 -13.20 10.14
N ALA A 95 -12.98 -13.28 10.42
CA ALA A 95 -12.46 -13.54 11.76
C ALA A 95 -12.64 -12.36 12.71
N GLU A 96 -12.41 -11.14 12.21
CA GLU A 96 -12.62 -9.89 12.93
C GLU A 96 -14.08 -9.72 13.32
N ARG A 97 -15.01 -9.96 12.39
CA ARG A 97 -16.45 -9.89 12.68
C ARG A 97 -16.85 -10.85 13.81
N ARG A 98 -16.40 -12.10 13.75
CA ARG A 98 -16.65 -13.11 14.82
C ARG A 98 -16.05 -12.70 16.15
N TYR A 99 -14.88 -12.07 16.14
CA TYR A 99 -14.25 -11.53 17.35
C TYR A 99 -15.09 -10.38 17.92
N ASN A 100 -15.49 -9.41 17.09
CA ASN A 100 -16.27 -8.24 17.48
C ASN A 100 -17.66 -8.61 18.01
N GLU A 101 -18.36 -9.58 17.40
CA GLU A 101 -19.65 -10.08 17.89
C GLU A 101 -19.57 -10.71 19.29
N GLN A 102 -18.42 -11.30 19.63
CA GLN A 102 -18.19 -11.91 20.94
C GLN A 102 -17.65 -10.90 21.96
N SER A 103 -16.72 -10.04 21.55
CA SER A 103 -16.11 -9.02 22.42
C SER A 103 -17.08 -7.89 22.75
N ALA A 104 -18.08 -7.61 21.91
CA ALA A 104 -19.17 -6.67 22.22
C ALA A 104 -19.96 -7.05 23.48
N LYS A 105 -19.90 -8.32 23.89
CA LYS A 105 -20.53 -8.82 25.14
C LYS A 105 -19.63 -8.65 26.36
N LEU A 106 -18.38 -8.23 26.18
CA LEU A 106 -17.45 -7.95 27.26
C LEU A 106 -17.53 -6.48 27.65
N GLU A 107 -17.98 -6.22 28.87
CA GLU A 107 -17.89 -4.90 29.46
C GLU A 107 -16.47 -4.67 29.97
N ARG A 108 -15.81 -3.62 29.46
CA ARG A 108 -14.50 -3.22 29.94
C ARG A 108 -14.66 -2.64 31.35
N PRO A 109 -13.95 -3.17 32.36
CA PRO A 109 -13.95 -2.59 33.70
C PRO A 109 -13.47 -1.14 33.65
N VAL A 110 -14.20 -0.26 34.33
CA VAL A 110 -13.86 1.15 34.48
C VAL A 110 -13.50 1.38 35.93
N MET A 111 -12.40 2.11 36.17
CA MET A 111 -12.03 2.51 37.52
C MET A 111 -13.07 3.51 38.03
N PRO A 112 -13.67 3.30 39.21
CA PRO A 112 -14.61 4.26 39.76
C PRO A 112 -13.91 5.61 39.97
N GLU A 113 -14.58 6.68 39.56
CA GLU A 113 -14.09 8.03 39.84
C GLU A 113 -14.06 8.26 41.36
N LYS A 114 -13.04 8.99 41.83
CA LYS A 114 -12.99 9.40 43.24
C LYS A 114 -14.15 10.36 43.50
N THR A 115 -14.88 10.13 44.58
CA THR A 115 -15.95 11.03 45.03
C THR A 115 -15.38 12.38 45.48
N GLU A 116 -16.19 13.44 45.44
CA GLU A 116 -15.77 14.77 45.90
C GLU A 116 -15.32 14.76 47.37
N ALA A 117 -15.93 13.91 48.20
CA ALA A 117 -15.55 13.71 49.59
C ALA A 117 -14.15 13.07 49.73
N GLU A 118 -13.83 12.07 48.91
CA GLU A 118 -12.50 11.45 48.88
C GLU A 118 -11.44 12.42 48.35
N ILE A 119 -11.79 13.25 47.37
CA ILE A 119 -10.91 14.31 46.85
C ILE A 119 -10.66 15.38 47.92
N ALA A 120 -11.70 15.80 48.64
CA ALA A 120 -11.58 16.77 49.72
C ALA A 120 -10.76 16.22 50.90
N ALA A 121 -10.98 14.96 51.29
CA ALA A 121 -10.20 14.27 52.32
C ALA A 121 -8.72 14.17 51.92
N PHE A 122 -8.43 13.81 50.67
CA PHE A 122 -7.06 13.74 50.15
C PHE A 122 -6.36 15.12 50.16
N ARG A 123 -7.10 16.20 49.90
CA ARG A 123 -6.56 17.59 49.97
C ARG A 123 -6.26 18.05 51.40
N GLN A 124 -6.89 17.44 52.40
CA GLN A 124 -6.69 17.78 53.82
C GLN A 124 -5.58 16.96 54.49
N MET A 125 -5.07 15.91 53.82
CA MET A 125 -3.96 15.10 54.33
C MET A 125 -2.62 15.84 54.29
N THR A 126 -1.81 15.61 55.30
CA THR A 126 -0.42 16.07 55.39
C THR A 126 0.52 15.23 54.49
N LEU A 127 1.70 15.75 54.15
CA LEU A 127 2.70 15.01 53.35
C LEU A 127 3.12 13.68 53.99
N ALA A 128 3.18 13.62 55.33
CA ALA A 128 3.50 12.39 56.05
C ALA A 128 2.38 11.35 55.89
N GLU A 129 1.11 11.76 55.97
CA GLU A 129 -0.05 10.90 55.78
C GLU A 129 -0.17 10.39 54.33
N ILE A 130 0.12 11.25 53.35
CA ILE A 130 0.17 10.87 51.94
C ILE A 130 1.27 9.82 51.70
N SER A 131 2.45 9.99 52.31
CA SER A 131 3.56 9.04 52.18
C SER A 131 3.30 7.68 52.85
N ALA A 132 2.39 7.65 53.84
CA ALA A 132 1.98 6.46 54.56
C ALA A 132 0.72 5.79 53.95
N MET A 133 0.09 6.40 52.93
CA MET A 133 -1.05 5.77 52.27
C MET A 133 -0.63 4.46 51.58
N PRO A 134 -1.45 3.41 51.69
CA PRO A 134 -1.26 2.23 50.85
C PRO A 134 -1.32 2.68 49.38
N LEU A 135 -0.25 2.38 48.63
CA LEU A 135 -0.16 2.67 47.19
C LEU A 135 -1.32 2.05 46.41
N ASP A 136 -1.93 0.97 46.94
CA ASP A 136 -3.05 0.25 46.35
C ASP A 136 -4.33 0.39 47.19
N SER A 137 -5.23 1.29 46.77
CA SER A 137 -6.58 1.35 47.35
C SER A 137 -7.34 0.04 47.09
N THR A 138 -8.37 -0.25 47.92
CA THR A 138 -9.27 -1.40 47.69
C THR A 138 -9.90 -1.33 46.29
N ALA A 139 -10.36 -0.16 45.87
CA ALA A 139 -10.89 0.09 44.54
C ALA A 139 -9.85 -0.19 43.43
N HIS A 140 -8.58 0.14 43.64
CA HIS A 140 -7.51 -0.18 42.70
C HIS A 140 -7.35 -1.70 42.55
N ARG A 141 -7.28 -2.43 43.66
CA ARG A 141 -7.16 -3.90 43.67
C ARG A 141 -8.37 -4.60 43.04
N GLU A 142 -9.57 -4.09 43.27
CA GLU A 142 -10.79 -4.62 42.65
C GLU A 142 -10.81 -4.37 41.13
N HIS A 143 -10.42 -3.16 40.71
CA HIS A 143 -10.28 -2.83 39.30
C HIS A 143 -9.22 -3.70 38.61
N GLU A 144 -8.05 -3.93 39.22
CA GLU A 144 -7.04 -4.82 38.67
C GLU A 144 -7.53 -6.26 38.51
N LYS A 145 -8.25 -6.78 39.50
CA LYS A 145 -8.87 -8.12 39.43
C LYS A 145 -9.91 -8.18 38.30
N ALA A 146 -10.76 -7.16 38.18
CA ALA A 146 -11.74 -7.06 37.11
C ALA A 146 -11.05 -7.00 35.74
N MET A 147 -9.99 -6.19 35.60
CA MET A 147 -9.19 -6.09 34.38
C MET A 147 -8.49 -7.40 34.03
N ALA A 148 -8.00 -8.16 35.01
CA ALA A 148 -7.42 -9.48 34.80
C ALA A 148 -8.47 -10.48 34.28
N ALA A 149 -9.68 -10.46 34.85
CA ALA A 149 -10.80 -11.28 34.38
C ALA A 149 -11.22 -10.91 32.95
N TYR A 150 -11.33 -9.61 32.66
CA TYR A 150 -11.60 -9.10 31.32
C TYR A 150 -10.55 -9.56 30.31
N LYS A 151 -9.25 -9.37 30.59
CA LYS A 151 -8.15 -9.81 29.72
C LYS A 151 -8.19 -11.32 29.46
N LYS A 152 -8.54 -12.12 30.48
CA LYS A 152 -8.69 -13.57 30.34
C LYS A 152 -9.86 -13.93 29.42
N ALA A 153 -11.00 -13.25 29.56
CA ALA A 153 -12.17 -13.44 28.71
C ALA A 153 -11.89 -13.02 27.25
N ASP A 154 -11.27 -11.86 27.05
CA ASP A 154 -10.82 -11.38 25.74
C ASP A 154 -9.87 -12.37 25.07
N ALA A 155 -8.85 -12.84 25.81
CA ALA A 155 -7.92 -13.84 25.29
C ALA A 155 -8.64 -15.16 24.91
N SER A 156 -9.67 -15.56 25.66
CA SER A 156 -10.48 -16.73 25.30
C SER A 156 -11.29 -16.49 24.02
N ILE A 157 -11.89 -15.31 23.85
CA ILE A 157 -12.64 -14.95 22.65
C ILE A 157 -11.71 -14.93 21.43
N SER A 158 -10.56 -14.28 21.56
CA SER A 158 -9.52 -14.25 20.53
C SER A 158 -9.07 -15.65 20.07
N ARG A 159 -8.91 -16.59 21.02
CA ARG A 159 -8.57 -17.99 20.70
C ARG A 159 -9.71 -18.71 19.98
N LYS A 160 -10.96 -18.50 20.41
CA LYS A 160 -12.15 -19.14 19.82
C LYS A 160 -12.46 -18.61 18.41
N SER A 161 -12.32 -17.31 18.18
CA SER A 161 -12.52 -16.71 16.86
C SER A 161 -11.37 -17.00 15.90
N GLY A 162 -10.18 -17.31 16.43
CA GLY A 162 -8.95 -17.47 15.66
C GLY A 162 -8.38 -16.14 15.14
N PHE A 163 -8.96 -15.01 15.53
CA PHE A 163 -8.68 -13.69 14.96
C PHE A 163 -7.18 -13.33 15.03
N ARG A 164 -6.57 -13.35 16.22
CA ARG A 164 -5.14 -13.00 16.38
C ARG A 164 -4.18 -13.87 15.57
N LYS A 165 -4.54 -15.13 15.32
CA LYS A 165 -3.71 -16.02 14.48
C LYS A 165 -3.77 -15.59 13.02
N ILE A 166 -4.96 -15.28 12.53
CA ILE A 166 -5.21 -14.84 11.15
C ILE A 166 -4.63 -13.44 10.94
N GLU A 167 -4.84 -12.51 11.87
CA GLU A 167 -4.26 -11.16 11.87
C GLU A 167 -2.73 -11.23 11.78
N ARG A 168 -2.08 -12.05 12.62
CA ARG A 168 -0.62 -12.21 12.55
C ARG A 168 -0.15 -12.72 11.20
N ALA A 169 -0.87 -13.70 10.62
CA ALA A 169 -0.52 -14.22 9.31
C ALA A 169 -0.72 -13.16 8.21
N TYR A 170 -1.79 -12.37 8.29
CA TYR A 170 -2.06 -11.27 7.37
C TYR A 170 -0.98 -10.19 7.45
N LEU A 171 -0.61 -9.75 8.65
CA LEU A 171 0.46 -8.77 8.86
C LEU A 171 1.79 -9.28 8.32
N HIS A 172 2.12 -10.56 8.53
CA HIS A 172 3.31 -11.15 7.94
C HIS A 172 3.28 -11.14 6.40
N GLN A 173 2.14 -11.47 5.79
CA GLN A 173 1.98 -11.42 4.33
C GLN A 173 2.02 -9.98 3.80
N LEU A 174 1.51 -9.02 4.58
CA LEU A 174 1.60 -7.58 4.29
C LEU A 174 3.08 -7.18 4.23
N ASP A 175 3.89 -7.53 5.23
CA ASP A 175 5.34 -7.27 5.25
C ASP A 175 6.05 -7.87 4.03
N LEU A 176 5.75 -9.12 3.68
CA LEU A 176 6.32 -9.76 2.48
C LEU A 176 5.97 -9.01 1.19
N THR A 177 4.76 -8.46 1.12
CA THR A 177 4.31 -7.68 -0.03
C THR A 177 4.99 -6.30 -0.06
N CYS A 178 5.13 -5.64 1.10
CA CYS A 178 5.91 -4.41 1.26
C CYS A 178 7.35 -4.60 0.77
N ASP A 179 7.99 -5.70 1.19
CA ASP A 179 9.36 -6.02 0.82
C ASP A 179 9.49 -6.27 -0.68
N ALA A 180 8.53 -6.97 -1.29
CA ALA A 180 8.52 -7.21 -2.73
C ALA A 180 8.35 -5.90 -3.53
N ALA A 181 7.45 -5.02 -3.11
CA ALA A 181 7.27 -3.69 -3.69
C ALA A 181 8.55 -2.84 -3.57
N THR A 182 9.15 -2.82 -2.37
CA THR A 182 10.38 -2.06 -2.09
C THR A 182 11.54 -2.54 -2.96
N ARG A 183 11.70 -3.86 -3.13
CA ARG A 183 12.73 -4.43 -4.02
C ARG A 183 12.56 -3.98 -5.47
N LEU A 184 11.32 -3.99 -5.97
CA LEU A 184 11.03 -3.49 -7.32
C LEU A 184 11.35 -2.00 -7.44
N LEU A 185 10.82 -1.17 -6.52
CA LEU A 185 10.96 0.29 -6.58
C LEU A 185 12.42 0.74 -6.46
N ARG A 186 13.24 0.00 -5.70
CA ARG A 186 14.67 0.30 -5.53
C ARG A 186 15.59 -0.37 -6.55
N CYS A 187 15.11 -1.36 -7.31
CA CYS A 187 15.88 -1.97 -8.39
C CYS A 187 16.12 -0.95 -9.52
N PRO A 188 17.36 -0.64 -9.93
CA PRO A 188 17.61 0.38 -10.95
C PRO A 188 16.94 0.04 -12.30
N ALA A 189 16.05 0.91 -12.77
CA ALA A 189 15.46 0.77 -14.10
C ALA A 189 16.53 1.05 -15.18
N GLN A 190 16.53 0.22 -16.23
CA GLN A 190 17.42 0.37 -17.37
C GLN A 190 16.68 0.78 -18.65
N THR A 191 15.37 0.52 -18.69
CA THR A 191 14.50 0.76 -19.84
C THR A 191 13.24 1.52 -19.42
N PHE A 192 12.54 2.11 -20.38
CA PHE A 192 11.21 2.67 -20.13
C PHE A 192 10.18 1.61 -19.72
N GLY A 193 10.36 0.35 -20.15
CA GLY A 193 9.54 -0.78 -19.70
C GLY A 193 9.68 -1.04 -18.20
N ASP A 194 10.90 -0.90 -17.67
CA ASP A 194 11.16 -1.04 -16.23
C ASP A 194 10.48 0.07 -15.41
N LEU A 195 10.50 1.31 -15.91
CA LEU A 195 9.77 2.42 -15.29
C LEU A 195 8.26 2.19 -15.29
N ALA A 196 7.72 1.64 -16.38
CA ALA A 196 6.30 1.29 -16.46
C ALA A 196 5.92 0.20 -15.45
N ALA A 197 6.78 -0.80 -15.24
CA ALA A 197 6.58 -1.83 -14.21
C ALA A 197 6.52 -1.24 -12.79
N LYS A 198 7.43 -0.33 -12.46
CA LYS A 198 7.41 0.40 -11.18
C LYS A 198 6.13 1.21 -11.00
N ALA A 199 5.68 1.91 -12.04
CA ALA A 199 4.47 2.71 -12.00
C ALA A 199 3.21 1.86 -11.75
N ARG A 200 3.09 0.70 -12.42
CA ARG A 200 1.98 -0.24 -12.19
C ARG A 200 1.93 -0.72 -10.75
N VAL A 201 3.07 -1.13 -10.19
CA VAL A 201 3.13 -1.58 -8.79
C VAL A 201 2.83 -0.44 -7.81
N HIS A 202 3.36 0.76 -8.04
CA HIS A 202 3.05 1.92 -7.21
C HIS A 202 1.55 2.23 -7.20
N GLN A 203 0.88 2.17 -8.36
CA GLN A 203 -0.56 2.40 -8.47
C GLN A 203 -1.38 1.35 -7.70
N VAL A 204 -1.00 0.07 -7.80
CA VAL A 204 -1.70 -1.03 -7.10
C VAL A 204 -1.47 -0.99 -5.60
N TRP A 205 -0.22 -0.72 -5.20
CA TRP A 205 0.20 -0.84 -3.80
C TRP A 205 -0.26 0.34 -2.95
N GLY A 206 -0.29 1.56 -3.50
CA GLY A 206 -0.80 2.76 -2.81
C GLY A 206 0.02 3.24 -1.59
N TYR A 207 0.96 2.42 -1.10
CA TYR A 207 1.93 2.76 -0.05
C TYR A 207 3.26 3.13 -0.69
N ALA A 208 3.36 4.36 -1.19
CA ALA A 208 4.64 4.94 -1.54
C ALA A 208 5.14 5.76 -0.37
N ASN A 209 6.24 5.32 0.25
CA ASN A 209 6.97 6.22 1.12
C ASN A 209 7.55 7.34 0.26
N SER A 210 7.58 8.57 0.78
CA SER A 210 8.13 9.73 0.06
C SER A 210 9.58 9.50 -0.40
N GLU A 211 10.32 8.63 0.31
CA GLU A 211 11.68 8.20 -0.02
C GLU A 211 11.77 7.39 -1.33
N ASP A 212 10.71 6.69 -1.75
CA ASP A 212 10.75 5.86 -2.95
C ASP A 212 10.72 6.68 -4.25
N ILE A 213 10.20 7.92 -4.18
CA ILE A 213 10.15 8.86 -5.31
C ILE A 213 11.56 9.22 -5.78
N GLU A 214 12.52 9.34 -4.88
CA GLU A 214 13.91 9.69 -5.23
C GLU A 214 14.55 8.65 -6.16
N TYR A 215 14.28 7.36 -5.93
CA TYR A 215 14.77 6.27 -6.78
C TYR A 215 14.13 6.30 -8.17
N VAL A 216 12.83 6.58 -8.24
CA VAL A 216 12.11 6.71 -9.52
C VAL A 216 12.62 7.91 -10.32
N MET A 217 12.86 9.04 -9.67
CA MET A 217 13.41 10.23 -10.32
C MET A 217 14.84 9.99 -10.82
N ALA A 218 15.69 9.33 -10.02
CA ALA A 218 17.04 8.95 -10.44
C ALA A 218 17.05 8.02 -11.66
N ASP A 219 16.09 7.10 -11.73
CA ASP A 219 15.91 6.20 -12.87
C ASP A 219 15.48 6.94 -14.15
N ILE A 220 14.54 7.89 -14.03
CA ILE A 220 14.11 8.75 -15.15
C ILE A 220 15.32 9.52 -15.70
N SER A 221 16.10 10.17 -14.83
CA SER A 221 17.30 10.91 -15.25
C SER A 221 18.33 10.00 -15.94
N ARG A 222 18.52 8.78 -15.41
CA ARG A 222 19.46 7.80 -16.00
C ARG A 222 19.04 7.37 -17.40
N ILE A 223 17.76 7.06 -17.60
CA ILE A 223 17.24 6.58 -18.88
C ILE A 223 17.23 7.73 -19.91
N ALA A 224 16.80 8.93 -19.50
CA ALA A 224 16.84 10.12 -20.34
C ALA A 224 18.28 10.48 -20.78
N GLY A 225 19.25 10.44 -19.85
CA GLY A 225 20.66 10.71 -20.16
C GLY A 225 21.27 9.68 -21.11
N LYS A 226 20.90 8.40 -21.00
CA LYS A 226 21.33 7.36 -21.97
C LYS A 226 20.72 7.56 -23.35
N ALA A 227 19.48 8.04 -23.44
CA ALA A 227 18.82 8.31 -24.71
C ALA A 227 19.47 9.50 -25.44
N LEU A 228 19.87 10.54 -24.70
CA LEU A 228 20.53 11.74 -25.25
C LEU A 228 21.96 11.48 -25.75
N ASN A 229 22.72 10.60 -25.09
CA ASN A 229 24.08 10.23 -25.52
C ASN A 229 24.14 9.25 -26.71
N ARG A 230 22.99 8.80 -27.23
CA ARG A 230 22.88 7.91 -28.39
C ARG A 230 22.45 8.63 -29.67
N VAL A 231 22.24 9.94 -29.62
CA VAL A 231 21.96 10.84 -30.75
C VAL A 231 23.26 11.55 -31.12
#